data_AF-A0A962FF09-F1
#
_entry.id   AF-A0A962FF09-F1
#
_cell.length_a   1.000
_cell.length_b   1.000
_cell.length_c   1.000
_cell.angle_alpha   90.00
_cell.angle_beta   90.00
_cell.angle_gamma   90.00
#
_symmetry.space_group_name_H-M   'P 1'
#
loop_
_entity.id
_entity.type
_entity.pdbx_description
1 polymer ?
#
loop_
_entity_poly.entity_id
_entity_poly.type
_entity_poly.pdbx_seq_one_letter_code
_entity_poly.pdbx_strand_id
1 'polypeptide(L)'
;LFVVILMGMAGYAAIGGLLGPLRADLSNATALRLDASGMANQGLDAALASVAKLAPATGSRLVAAALAIALMVYCFADAQFRASPVHIASGALVGLAVVAGWALTGLAADEMAATATAPVSLSFTRPAGDALEWIQRFTAQRIPNFGVACVFGVISGSFLGAITSGRFQLATFQDSSDTLRNMFGAVLMGVGGVMALGCTIGQAVTGVSTLAIGSIIAFVAIVLGGVAGIKTIENMA
;
A
#
# COMPACT_ATOMS: atom_id res chain seq x y z
N LEU A 1 -2.84 16.33 -8.14
CA LEU A 1 -3.45 16.59 -6.81
C LEU A 1 -4.94 16.28 -6.77
N PHE A 2 -5.74 16.84 -7.69
CA PHE A 2 -7.20 16.63 -7.74
C PHE A 2 -7.62 15.14 -7.71
N VAL A 3 -7.00 14.28 -8.53
CA VAL A 3 -7.23 12.83 -8.56
C VAL A 3 -6.96 12.18 -7.19
N VAL A 4 -5.91 12.60 -6.48
CA VAL A 4 -5.56 12.07 -5.14
C VAL A 4 -6.59 12.48 -4.10
N ILE A 5 -7.11 13.71 -4.17
CA ILE A 5 -8.19 14.18 -3.29
C ILE A 5 -9.45 13.33 -3.51
N LEU A 6 -9.86 13.12 -4.76
CA LEU A 6 -11.01 12.28 -5.08
C LEU A 6 -10.83 10.83 -4.62
N MET A 7 -9.65 10.27 -4.84
CA MET A 7 -9.30 8.93 -4.36
C MET A 7 -9.39 8.86 -2.83
N GLY A 8 -8.84 9.84 -2.12
CA GLY A 8 -8.89 9.94 -0.66
C GLY A 8 -10.32 10.06 -0.13
N MET A 9 -11.16 10.88 -0.76
CA MET A 9 -12.57 11.02 -0.41
C MET A 9 -13.34 9.70 -0.60
N ALA A 10 -13.15 9.04 -1.74
CA ALA A 10 -13.78 7.75 -2.03
C ALA A 10 -13.30 6.64 -1.07
N GLY A 11 -12.00 6.63 -0.76
CA GLY A 11 -11.43 5.73 0.24
C GLY A 11 -12.00 5.99 1.64
N TYR A 12 -12.07 7.24 2.08
CA TYR A 12 -12.65 7.60 3.37
C TYR A 12 -14.13 7.18 3.48
N ALA A 13 -14.91 7.35 2.40
CA ALA A 13 -16.28 6.87 2.32
C ALA A 13 -16.40 5.32 2.44
N ALA A 14 -15.39 4.57 1.99
CA ALA A 14 -15.33 3.11 2.08
C ALA A 14 -14.80 2.58 3.43
N ILE A 15 -14.00 3.34 4.16
CA ILE A 15 -13.44 2.91 5.44
C ILE A 15 -14.53 2.86 6.52
N GLY A 16 -15.20 3.99 6.74
CA GLY A 16 -16.22 4.15 7.77
C GLY A 16 -17.40 5.05 7.37
N GLY A 17 -17.44 5.47 6.11
CA GLY A 17 -18.56 6.25 5.56
C GLY A 17 -19.67 5.38 4.98
N LEU A 18 -20.37 5.91 3.97
CA LEU A 18 -21.55 5.30 3.35
C LEU A 18 -21.31 3.86 2.82
N LEU A 19 -20.11 3.58 2.34
CA LEU A 19 -19.73 2.27 1.80
C LEU A 19 -19.19 1.31 2.88
N GLY A 20 -19.02 1.78 4.12
CA GLY A 20 -18.48 1.01 5.24
C GLY A 20 -19.30 -0.23 5.61
N PRO A 21 -20.63 -0.14 5.79
CA PRO A 21 -21.46 -1.31 6.11
C PRO A 21 -21.41 -2.36 4.99
N LEU A 22 -21.54 -1.92 3.74
CA LEU A 22 -21.49 -2.80 2.57
C LEU A 22 -20.12 -3.50 2.45
N ARG A 23 -19.03 -2.78 2.72
CA ARG A 23 -17.69 -3.37 2.81
C ARG A 23 -17.61 -4.40 3.93
N ALA A 24 -18.16 -4.11 5.11
CA ALA A 24 -18.14 -5.03 6.24
C ALA A 24 -18.88 -6.32 5.91
N ASP A 25 -20.07 -6.22 5.31
CA ASP A 25 -20.87 -7.37 4.90
C ASP A 25 -20.17 -8.21 3.83
N LEU A 26 -19.61 -7.57 2.79
CA LEU A 26 -18.80 -8.29 1.79
C LEU A 26 -17.57 -8.95 2.41
N SER A 27 -16.87 -8.26 3.30
CA SER A 27 -15.68 -8.81 3.95
C SER A 27 -16.03 -9.99 4.85
N ASN A 28 -17.17 -9.97 5.54
CA ASN A 28 -17.65 -11.07 6.35
C ASN A 28 -18.11 -12.25 5.49
N ALA A 29 -18.78 -11.99 4.37
CA ALA A 29 -19.25 -13.03 3.45
C ALA A 29 -18.10 -13.72 2.69
N THR A 30 -17.01 -13.00 2.42
CA THR A 30 -15.83 -13.50 1.69
C THR A 30 -14.66 -13.88 2.61
N ALA A 31 -14.82 -13.73 3.93
CA ALA A 31 -13.79 -14.07 4.90
C ALA A 31 -13.54 -15.58 4.92
N LEU A 32 -12.40 -16.00 4.37
CA LEU A 32 -11.86 -17.34 4.58
C LEU A 32 -11.29 -17.41 5.99
N ARG A 33 -12.05 -18.00 6.92
CA ARG A 33 -11.61 -18.22 8.30
C ARG A 33 -10.71 -19.45 8.37
N LEU A 34 -9.42 -19.24 8.19
CA LEU A 34 -8.39 -20.28 8.31
C LEU A 34 -8.14 -20.72 9.77
N ASP A 35 -8.78 -20.04 10.74
CA ASP A 35 -8.78 -20.37 12.17
C ASP A 35 -9.13 -21.85 12.43
N ALA A 36 -10.04 -22.42 11.61
CA ALA A 36 -10.47 -23.81 11.69
C ALA A 36 -9.45 -24.83 11.11
N SER A 37 -8.40 -24.37 10.43
CA SER A 37 -7.38 -25.22 9.78
C SER A 37 -6.09 -25.41 10.59
N GLY A 38 -6.04 -24.90 11.84
CA GLY A 38 -4.89 -25.07 12.74
C GLY A 38 -3.69 -24.18 12.42
N MET A 39 -3.83 -23.20 11.54
CA MET A 39 -2.79 -22.21 11.25
C MET A 39 -2.83 -21.06 12.27
N ALA A 40 -1.72 -20.85 12.98
CA ALA A 40 -1.61 -19.81 14.02
C ALA A 40 -1.65 -18.37 13.45
N ASN A 41 -1.31 -18.18 12.16
CA ASN A 41 -1.35 -16.91 11.43
C ASN A 41 -1.55 -17.16 9.93
N GLN A 42 -2.07 -16.16 9.18
CA GLN A 42 -2.26 -16.20 7.71
C GLN A 42 -0.97 -15.90 6.91
N GLY A 43 0.19 -16.06 7.54
CA GLY A 43 1.48 -15.84 6.92
C GLY A 43 1.96 -17.07 6.16
N LEU A 44 2.69 -16.84 5.07
CA LEU A 44 3.33 -17.87 4.26
C LEU A 44 4.37 -18.65 5.09
N ASP A 45 4.94 -17.99 6.10
CA ASP A 45 5.80 -18.58 7.11
C ASP A 45 5.08 -19.61 7.99
N ALA A 46 3.87 -19.33 8.47
CA ALA A 46 3.08 -20.27 9.26
C ALA A 46 2.59 -21.45 8.40
N ALA A 47 2.24 -21.20 7.14
CA ALA A 47 1.89 -22.25 6.18
C ALA A 47 3.07 -23.19 5.90
N LEU A 48 4.27 -22.66 5.62
CA LEU A 48 5.44 -23.49 5.38
C LEU A 48 5.99 -24.15 6.67
N ALA A 49 5.94 -23.47 7.81
CA ALA A 49 6.39 -24.04 9.08
C ALA A 49 5.55 -25.24 9.53
N SER A 50 4.23 -25.20 9.29
CA SER A 50 3.32 -26.32 9.58
C SER A 50 3.58 -27.53 8.68
N VAL A 51 3.90 -27.32 7.41
CA VAL A 51 4.24 -28.40 6.44
C VAL A 51 5.64 -28.97 6.69
N ALA A 52 6.61 -28.12 7.00
CA ALA A 52 8.02 -28.50 7.10
C ALA A 52 8.47 -28.89 8.54
N LYS A 53 7.57 -28.81 9.54
CA LYS A 53 7.84 -29.11 10.97
C LYS A 53 9.07 -28.37 11.55
N LEU A 54 9.37 -27.18 11.05
CA LEU A 54 10.44 -26.33 11.59
C LEU A 54 9.90 -25.45 12.72
N ALA A 55 10.81 -25.02 13.62
CA ALA A 55 10.50 -23.99 14.60
C ALA A 55 10.01 -22.71 13.88
N PRO A 56 8.90 -22.06 14.33
CA PRO A 56 8.26 -20.97 13.60
C PRO A 56 9.20 -19.81 13.24
N ALA A 57 10.12 -19.45 14.14
CA ALA A 57 11.09 -18.38 13.93
C ALA A 57 12.19 -18.71 12.90
N THR A 58 12.50 -20.00 12.70
CA THR A 58 13.47 -20.43 11.67
C THR A 58 12.79 -20.53 10.31
N GLY A 59 11.55 -21.02 10.29
CA GLY A 59 10.73 -21.09 9.08
C GLY A 59 10.51 -19.71 8.45
N SER A 60 10.13 -18.70 9.25
CA SER A 60 9.91 -17.34 8.75
C SER A 60 11.17 -16.71 8.15
N ARG A 61 12.33 -16.86 8.81
CA ARG A 61 13.61 -16.35 8.31
C ARG A 61 14.04 -17.00 7.00
N LEU A 62 13.84 -18.31 6.87
CA LEU A 62 14.18 -19.04 5.66
C LEU A 62 13.30 -18.63 4.48
N VAL A 63 11.98 -18.52 4.69
CA VAL A 63 11.05 -18.07 3.65
C VAL A 63 11.33 -16.62 3.25
N ALA A 64 11.59 -15.74 4.23
CA ALA A 64 11.96 -14.36 3.96
C ALA A 64 13.27 -14.26 3.17
N ALA A 65 14.30 -15.02 3.56
CA ALA A 65 15.58 -15.05 2.86
C ALA A 65 15.43 -15.62 1.44
N ALA A 66 14.69 -16.72 1.27
CA ALA A 66 14.45 -17.33 -0.04
C ALA A 66 13.72 -16.37 -0.98
N LEU A 67 12.66 -15.70 -0.49
CA LEU A 67 11.92 -14.70 -1.26
C LEU A 67 12.79 -13.50 -1.61
N ALA A 68 13.57 -12.98 -0.66
CA ALA A 68 14.49 -11.87 -0.89
C ALA A 68 15.55 -12.23 -1.94
N ILE A 69 16.15 -13.42 -1.85
CA ILE A 69 17.11 -13.91 -2.84
C ILE A 69 16.45 -14.06 -4.21
N ALA A 70 15.27 -14.67 -4.29
CA ALA A 70 14.56 -14.83 -5.55
C ALA A 70 14.26 -13.48 -6.23
N LEU A 71 13.81 -12.48 -5.46
CA LEU A 71 13.57 -11.12 -5.96
C LEU A 71 14.87 -10.42 -6.36
N MET A 72 15.95 -10.57 -5.60
CA MET A 72 17.26 -10.04 -5.98
C MET A 72 17.76 -10.66 -7.28
N VAL A 73 17.71 -11.99 -7.42
CA VAL A 73 18.08 -12.68 -8.65
C VAL A 73 17.25 -12.19 -9.82
N TYR A 74 15.94 -12.03 -9.65
CA TYR A 74 15.06 -11.50 -10.69
C TYR A 74 15.46 -10.08 -11.11
N CYS A 75 15.64 -9.15 -10.15
CA CYS A 75 16.02 -7.77 -10.45
C CYS A 75 17.41 -7.67 -11.10
N PHE A 76 18.38 -8.42 -10.59
CA PHE A 76 19.75 -8.41 -11.09
C PHE A 76 19.98 -9.32 -12.30
N ALA A 77 19.00 -10.11 -12.75
CA ALA A 77 19.09 -10.89 -13.99
C ALA A 77 19.04 -9.96 -15.21
N ASP A 78 18.29 -8.86 -15.13
CA ASP A 78 18.16 -7.91 -16.23
C ASP A 78 19.41 -7.01 -16.39
N ALA A 79 19.93 -6.91 -17.61
CA ALA A 79 21.15 -6.15 -17.89
C ALA A 79 20.93 -4.63 -17.85
N GLN A 80 19.72 -4.15 -18.18
CA GLN A 80 19.39 -2.73 -18.18
C GLN A 80 19.25 -2.21 -16.75
N PHE A 81 18.69 -3.01 -15.85
CA PHE A 81 18.61 -2.68 -14.42
C PHE A 81 20.00 -2.54 -13.80
N ARG A 82 20.94 -3.46 -14.11
CA ARG A 82 22.32 -3.37 -13.63
C ARG A 82 23.06 -2.13 -14.14
N ALA A 83 22.73 -1.66 -15.33
CA ALA A 83 23.36 -0.49 -15.94
C ALA A 83 22.83 0.85 -15.40
N SER A 84 21.67 0.86 -14.72
CA SER A 84 21.02 2.09 -14.23
C SER A 84 21.19 2.26 -12.71
N PRO A 85 22.20 3.01 -12.24
CA PRO A 85 22.40 3.24 -10.81
C PRO A 85 21.22 3.98 -10.16
N VAL A 86 20.46 4.75 -10.94
CA VAL A 86 19.27 5.49 -10.47
C VAL A 86 18.14 4.55 -10.07
N HIS A 87 17.90 3.45 -10.80
CA HIS A 87 16.86 2.48 -10.45
C HIS A 87 17.23 1.68 -9.20
N ILE A 88 18.50 1.31 -9.07
CA ILE A 88 19.01 0.61 -7.88
C ILE A 88 18.91 1.53 -6.65
N ALA A 89 19.38 2.77 -6.76
CA ALA A 89 19.35 3.73 -5.66
C ALA A 89 17.92 4.06 -5.24
N SER A 90 17.00 4.29 -6.19
CA SER A 90 15.60 4.58 -5.86
C SER A 90 14.89 3.39 -5.22
N GLY A 91 15.12 2.16 -5.69
CA GLY A 91 14.61 0.94 -5.06
C GLY A 91 15.12 0.75 -3.63
N ALA A 92 16.43 0.95 -3.41
CA ALA A 92 17.03 0.88 -2.08
C ALA A 92 16.47 1.94 -1.13
N LEU A 93 16.29 3.18 -1.60
CA LEU A 93 15.69 4.27 -0.81
C LEU A 93 14.24 3.96 -0.41
N VAL A 94 13.42 3.44 -1.33
CA VAL A 94 12.03 3.05 -1.00
C VAL A 94 12.02 1.90 0.01
N GLY A 95 12.87 0.89 -0.16
CA GLY A 95 13.00 -0.22 0.79
C GLY A 95 13.42 0.26 2.19
N LEU A 96 14.42 1.13 2.26
CA LEU A 96 14.84 1.75 3.52
C LEU A 96 13.74 2.60 4.16
N ALA A 97 12.94 3.31 3.36
CA ALA A 97 11.81 4.09 3.89
C ALA A 97 10.73 3.19 4.51
N VAL A 98 10.47 2.01 3.94
CA VAL A 98 9.55 1.01 4.55
C VAL A 98 10.12 0.45 5.85
N VAL A 99 11.42 0.13 5.89
CA VAL A 99 12.09 -0.32 7.13
C VAL A 99 12.04 0.78 8.20
N ALA A 100 12.31 2.02 7.82
CA ALA A 100 12.21 3.17 8.72
C ALA A 100 10.78 3.36 9.23
N GLY A 101 9.76 3.16 8.39
CA GLY A 101 8.36 3.21 8.82
C GLY A 101 8.01 2.15 9.87
N TRP A 102 8.48 0.91 9.69
CA TRP A 102 8.33 -0.15 10.68
C TRP A 102 9.09 0.17 11.98
N ALA A 103 10.32 0.67 11.87
CA ALA A 103 11.12 1.02 13.03
C ALA A 103 10.51 2.18 13.82
N LEU A 104 10.07 3.25 13.15
CA LEU A 104 9.47 4.42 13.80
C LEU A 104 8.17 4.05 14.50
N THR A 105 7.27 3.33 13.84
CA THR A 105 5.99 2.94 14.43
C THR A 105 6.13 1.83 15.46
N GLY A 106 7.09 0.93 15.30
CA GLY A 106 7.40 -0.13 16.26
C GLY A 106 8.08 0.40 17.53
N LEU A 107 9.00 1.35 17.41
CA LEU A 107 9.65 1.99 18.57
C LEU A 107 8.73 2.96 19.31
N ALA A 108 7.77 3.55 18.60
CA ALA A 108 6.73 4.40 19.18
C ALA A 108 5.53 3.59 19.70
N ALA A 109 5.46 2.29 19.42
CA ALA A 109 4.41 1.43 19.93
C ALA A 109 4.63 1.20 21.43
N ASP A 110 3.78 1.82 22.23
CA ASP A 110 3.71 1.60 23.68
C ASP A 110 2.53 0.69 24.00
N GLU A 111 2.82 -0.54 24.43
CA GLU A 111 1.81 -1.53 24.82
C GLU A 111 1.02 -1.11 26.06
N MET A 112 1.54 -0.16 26.86
CA MET A 112 0.86 0.39 28.04
C MET A 112 0.04 1.64 27.74
N ALA A 113 0.02 2.14 26.49
CA ALA A 113 -0.80 3.28 26.12
C ALA A 113 -2.29 2.92 26.12
N ALA A 114 -3.15 3.89 26.45
CA ALA A 114 -4.61 3.73 26.49
C ALA A 114 -5.23 3.28 25.15
N THR A 115 -4.47 3.34 24.05
CA THR A 115 -4.82 2.76 22.76
C THR A 115 -3.56 2.16 22.13
N ALA A 116 -3.37 0.85 22.31
CA ALA A 116 -2.28 0.12 21.65
C ALA A 116 -2.46 0.21 20.13
N THR A 117 -1.56 0.94 19.46
CA THR A 117 -1.59 1.07 18.01
C THR A 117 -0.66 0.03 17.41
N ALA A 118 -1.19 -0.90 16.61
CA ALA A 118 -0.36 -1.89 15.94
C ALA A 118 0.66 -1.19 15.02
N PRO A 119 1.92 -1.67 14.93
CA PRO A 119 2.91 -1.09 14.03
C PRO A 119 2.41 -1.11 12.58
N VAL A 120 2.60 -0.01 11.85
CA VAL A 120 2.19 0.12 10.45
C VAL A 120 3.29 0.83 9.67
N SER A 121 3.67 0.30 8.51
CA SER A 121 4.59 0.99 7.62
C SER A 121 3.85 1.69 6.46
N LEU A 122 4.58 2.10 5.43
CA LEU A 122 4.09 2.92 4.33
C LEU A 122 2.89 2.29 3.63
N SER A 123 1.80 3.05 3.60
CA SER A 123 0.58 2.80 2.83
C SER A 123 -0.08 4.15 2.56
N PHE A 124 -0.81 4.28 1.45
CA PHE A 124 -1.33 5.57 1.00
C PHE A 124 -2.85 5.60 0.86
N THR A 125 -3.54 4.44 0.80
CA THR A 125 -4.99 4.44 0.60
C THR A 125 -5.75 5.03 1.78
N ARG A 126 -5.53 4.49 2.99
CA ARG A 126 -6.17 5.01 4.21
C ARG A 126 -5.61 6.38 4.59
N PRO A 127 -4.29 6.60 4.63
CA PRO A 127 -3.75 7.90 5.00
C PRO A 127 -4.13 9.06 4.08
N ALA A 128 -4.45 8.81 2.80
CA ALA A 128 -4.99 9.86 1.93
C ALA A 128 -6.35 10.36 2.40
N GLY A 129 -7.21 9.47 2.91
CA GLY A 129 -8.49 9.84 3.53
C GLY A 129 -8.27 10.54 4.88
N ASP A 130 -7.42 9.98 5.73
CA ASP A 130 -7.10 10.56 7.05
C ASP A 130 -6.48 11.96 6.91
N ALA A 131 -5.69 12.22 5.86
CA ALA A 131 -5.11 13.53 5.62
C ALA A 131 -6.19 14.57 5.28
N LEU A 132 -7.22 14.18 4.55
CA LEU A 132 -8.38 15.06 4.27
C LEU A 132 -9.18 15.31 5.54
N GLU A 133 -9.43 14.28 6.36
CA GLU A 133 -10.10 14.45 7.65
C GLU A 133 -9.30 15.39 8.55
N TRP A 134 -7.98 15.21 8.63
CA TRP A 134 -7.11 16.04 9.46
C TRP A 134 -7.14 17.51 9.04
N ILE A 135 -7.16 17.81 7.74
CA ILE A 135 -7.33 19.18 7.24
C ILE A 135 -8.69 19.75 7.66
N GLN A 136 -9.76 18.96 7.58
CA GLN A 136 -11.12 19.39 7.91
C GLN A 136 -11.38 19.52 9.41
N ARG A 137 -10.72 18.69 10.23
CA ARG A 137 -10.94 18.53 11.67
C ARG A 137 -9.69 18.81 12.49
N PHE A 138 -8.83 19.70 12.01
CA PHE A 138 -7.56 20.04 12.66
C PHE A 138 -7.72 20.44 14.14
N THR A 139 -8.81 21.12 14.50
CA THR A 139 -9.09 21.51 15.89
C THR A 139 -9.42 20.33 16.80
N ALA A 140 -9.98 19.25 16.26
CA ALA A 140 -10.31 18.02 16.98
C ALA A 140 -9.14 17.03 17.03
N GLN A 141 -8.25 17.03 16.04
CA GLN A 141 -7.06 16.17 15.96
C GLN A 141 -5.80 17.00 15.66
N ARG A 142 -5.21 17.60 16.71
CA ARG A 142 -4.07 18.51 16.54
C ARG A 142 -2.78 17.84 16.05
N ILE A 143 -2.59 16.55 16.33
CA ILE A 143 -1.38 15.81 15.97
C ILE A 143 -1.67 14.88 14.78
N PRO A 144 -0.96 15.01 13.64
CA PRO A 144 -1.15 14.13 12.50
C PRO A 144 -0.64 12.72 12.82
N ASN A 145 -1.35 11.70 12.34
CA ASN A 145 -0.86 10.33 12.42
C ASN A 145 0.33 10.10 11.47
N PHE A 146 1.07 9.01 11.68
CA PHE A 146 2.24 8.65 10.86
C PHE A 146 1.92 8.64 9.36
N GLY A 147 0.80 8.03 8.96
CA GLY A 147 0.38 7.96 7.58
C GLY A 147 0.12 9.34 6.98
N VAL A 148 -0.57 10.22 7.70
CA VAL A 148 -0.86 11.60 7.28
C VAL A 148 0.44 12.38 7.07
N ALA A 149 1.39 12.25 8.00
CA ALA A 149 2.72 12.84 7.87
C ALA A 149 3.45 12.32 6.62
N CYS A 150 3.38 11.02 6.32
CA CYS A 150 3.94 10.44 5.10
C CYS A 150 3.29 11.00 3.81
N VAL A 151 1.97 11.18 3.79
CA VAL A 151 1.26 11.77 2.63
C VAL A 151 1.75 13.19 2.35
N PHE A 152 1.80 14.05 3.38
CA PHE A 152 2.34 15.40 3.23
C PHE A 152 3.82 15.41 2.86
N GLY A 153 4.61 14.48 3.41
CA GLY A 153 6.01 14.30 3.05
C GLY A 153 6.21 13.94 1.58
N VAL A 154 5.42 13.01 1.04
CA VAL A 154 5.48 12.64 -0.39
C VAL A 154 5.03 13.78 -1.30
N ILE A 155 3.98 14.51 -0.93
CA ILE A 155 3.50 15.68 -1.71
C ILE A 155 4.59 16.76 -1.74
N SER A 156 5.16 17.11 -0.58
CA SER A 156 6.19 18.16 -0.48
C SER A 156 7.49 17.73 -1.15
N GLY A 157 7.90 16.47 -0.95
CA GLY A 157 9.12 15.90 -1.53
C GLY A 157 9.05 15.78 -3.06
N SER A 158 7.92 15.32 -3.61
CA SER A 158 7.71 15.26 -5.07
C SER A 158 7.67 16.65 -5.70
N PHE A 159 7.10 17.65 -5.01
CA PHE A 159 7.10 19.04 -5.45
C PHE A 159 8.52 19.63 -5.50
N LEU A 160 9.31 19.47 -4.43
CA LEU A 160 10.71 19.89 -4.40
C LEU A 160 11.55 19.15 -5.45
N GLY A 161 11.31 17.85 -5.64
CA GLY A 161 11.95 17.05 -6.68
C GLY A 161 11.63 17.56 -8.09
N ALA A 162 10.39 17.95 -8.36
CA ALA A 162 9.98 18.50 -9.65
C ALA A 162 10.63 19.85 -9.94
N ILE A 163 10.74 20.73 -8.94
CA ILE A 163 11.40 22.05 -9.08
C ILE A 163 12.90 21.89 -9.30
N THR A 164 13.56 21.11 -8.44
CA THR A 164 15.03 20.91 -8.51
C THR A 164 15.48 20.20 -9.78
N SER A 165 14.64 19.33 -10.34
CA SER A 165 14.89 18.69 -11.64
C SER A 165 14.56 19.58 -12.85
N GLY A 166 14.02 20.78 -12.63
CA GLY A 166 13.61 21.70 -13.71
C GLY A 166 12.44 21.19 -14.55
N ARG A 167 11.69 20.20 -14.06
CA ARG A 167 10.58 19.52 -14.76
C ARG A 167 9.20 19.92 -14.22
N PHE A 168 9.14 20.97 -13.40
CA PHE A 168 7.88 21.44 -12.85
C PHE A 168 6.98 21.98 -13.97
N GLN A 169 5.87 21.27 -14.21
CA GLN A 169 4.83 21.68 -15.15
C GLN A 169 3.48 21.50 -14.49
N LEU A 170 2.62 22.51 -14.63
CA LEU A 170 1.25 22.44 -14.13
C LEU A 170 0.41 21.67 -15.17
N ALA A 171 0.22 20.37 -14.94
CA ALA A 171 -0.62 19.54 -15.79
C ALA A 171 -2.11 19.81 -15.50
N THR A 172 -2.87 20.12 -16.55
CA THR A 172 -4.33 20.15 -16.54
C THR A 172 -4.89 19.03 -17.43
N PHE A 173 -6.17 18.72 -17.27
CA PHE A 173 -6.86 17.80 -18.15
C PHE A 173 -7.01 18.42 -19.54
N GLN A 174 -6.78 17.62 -20.58
CA GLN A 174 -6.89 18.09 -21.97
C GLN A 174 -8.34 18.14 -22.44
N ASP A 175 -9.12 17.11 -22.09
CA ASP A 175 -10.51 16.95 -22.53
C ASP A 175 -11.46 16.63 -21.36
N SER A 176 -12.76 16.87 -21.56
CA SER A 176 -13.80 16.44 -20.61
C SER A 176 -13.85 14.92 -20.45
N SER A 177 -13.61 14.18 -21.54
CA SER A 177 -13.51 12.72 -21.52
C SER A 177 -12.33 12.24 -20.67
N ASP A 178 -11.17 12.87 -20.83
CA ASP A 178 -9.97 12.58 -20.02
C ASP A 178 -10.20 12.89 -18.53
N THR A 179 -10.85 14.02 -18.23
CA THR A 179 -11.24 14.38 -16.86
C THR A 179 -12.12 13.30 -16.23
N LEU A 180 -13.19 12.88 -16.92
CA LEU A 180 -14.13 11.87 -16.41
C LEU A 180 -13.45 10.52 -16.19
N ARG A 181 -12.57 10.08 -17.10
CA ARG A 181 -11.81 8.83 -16.96
C ARG A 181 -10.90 8.85 -15.73
N ASN A 182 -10.18 9.95 -15.53
CA ASN A 182 -9.31 10.12 -14.36
C ASN A 182 -10.09 10.20 -13.05
N MET A 183 -11.24 10.89 -13.03
CA MET A 183 -12.11 10.96 -11.86
C MET A 183 -12.70 9.59 -11.51
N PHE A 184 -13.21 8.88 -12.50
CA PHE A 184 -13.77 7.54 -12.31
C PHE A 184 -12.69 6.56 -11.83
N GLY A 185 -11.49 6.61 -12.43
CA GLY A 185 -10.33 5.85 -11.98
C GLY A 185 -9.96 6.16 -10.52
N ALA A 186 -9.96 7.44 -10.12
CA ALA A 186 -9.68 7.85 -8.75
C ALA A 186 -10.63 7.22 -7.74
N VAL A 187 -11.93 7.24 -8.04
CA VAL A 187 -12.97 6.67 -7.18
C VAL A 187 -12.80 5.15 -7.07
N LEU A 188 -12.59 4.46 -8.19
CA LEU A 188 -12.33 3.02 -8.20
C LEU A 188 -11.07 2.65 -7.42
N MET A 189 -9.99 3.40 -7.57
CA MET A 189 -8.75 3.17 -6.80
C MET A 189 -8.96 3.43 -5.31
N GLY A 190 -9.74 4.44 -4.93
CA GLY A 190 -10.05 4.76 -3.54
C GLY A 190 -10.83 3.63 -2.86
N VAL A 191 -11.96 3.24 -3.45
CA VAL A 191 -12.81 2.15 -2.93
C VAL A 191 -12.07 0.81 -2.99
N GLY A 192 -11.46 0.50 -4.13
CA GLY A 192 -10.72 -0.75 -4.37
C GLY A 192 -9.52 -0.90 -3.44
N GLY A 193 -8.76 0.17 -3.19
CA GLY A 193 -7.64 0.13 -2.26
C GLY A 193 -8.07 -0.13 -0.82
N VAL A 194 -9.26 0.32 -0.41
CA VAL A 194 -9.80 0.05 0.93
C VAL A 194 -10.31 -1.39 1.01
N MET A 195 -10.96 -1.89 -0.04
CA MET A 195 -11.38 -3.29 -0.15
C MET A 195 -10.18 -4.25 -0.12
N ALA A 196 -9.08 -3.89 -0.80
CA ALA A 196 -7.83 -4.63 -0.80
C ALA A 196 -6.98 -4.41 0.47
N LEU A 197 -7.49 -3.65 1.45
CA LEU A 197 -6.80 -3.29 2.69
C LEU A 197 -5.44 -2.60 2.49
N GLY A 198 -5.18 -2.04 1.31
CA GLY A 198 -3.93 -1.35 1.00
C GLY A 198 -3.79 -0.95 -0.47
N CYS A 199 -2.78 -0.15 -0.76
CA CYS A 199 -2.35 0.18 -2.13
C CYS A 199 -1.22 -0.75 -2.57
N THR A 200 -0.69 -0.54 -3.77
CA THR A 200 0.49 -1.25 -4.28
C THR A 200 1.68 -1.18 -3.31
N ILE A 201 1.98 -0.02 -2.72
CA ILE A 201 3.08 0.09 -1.74
C ILE A 201 2.74 -0.67 -0.45
N GLY A 202 1.49 -0.54 0.02
CA GLY A 202 1.02 -1.19 1.24
C GLY A 202 0.98 -2.71 1.14
N GLN A 203 0.54 -3.27 0.01
CA GLN A 203 0.45 -4.72 -0.18
C GLN A 203 1.75 -5.29 -0.78
N ALA A 204 2.27 -4.73 -1.87
CA ALA A 204 3.43 -5.31 -2.55
C ALA A 204 4.75 -5.18 -1.77
N VAL A 205 4.96 -4.08 -1.04
CA VAL A 205 6.23 -3.83 -0.34
C VAL A 205 6.05 -4.08 1.15
N THR A 206 5.14 -3.34 1.78
CA THR A 206 4.92 -3.45 3.23
C THR A 206 4.31 -4.80 3.61
N GLY A 207 3.27 -5.28 2.93
CA GLY A 207 2.59 -6.53 3.26
C GLY A 207 3.34 -7.80 2.83
N VAL A 208 4.05 -7.78 1.71
CA VAL A 208 4.96 -8.89 1.34
C VAL A 208 6.13 -8.99 2.33
N SER A 209 6.60 -7.87 2.90
CA SER A 209 7.66 -7.90 3.92
C SER A 209 7.26 -8.62 5.22
N THR A 210 5.96 -8.74 5.49
CA THR A 210 5.42 -9.51 6.62
C THR A 210 5.06 -10.96 6.24
N LEU A 211 5.36 -11.38 5.01
CA LEU A 211 5.05 -12.71 4.45
C LEU A 211 3.54 -13.02 4.44
N ALA A 212 2.66 -12.00 4.47
CA ALA A 212 1.22 -12.23 4.49
C ALA A 212 0.69 -12.77 3.15
N ILE A 213 0.05 -13.95 3.17
CA ILE A 213 -0.51 -14.59 1.96
C ILE A 213 -1.57 -13.68 1.32
N GLY A 214 -2.44 -13.09 2.15
CA GLY A 214 -3.47 -12.15 1.70
C GLY A 214 -2.88 -10.96 0.94
N SER A 215 -1.66 -10.55 1.28
CA SER A 215 -0.98 -9.44 0.62
C SER A 215 -0.49 -9.79 -0.78
N ILE A 216 0.02 -11.01 -0.97
CA ILE A 216 0.43 -11.52 -2.29
C ILE A 216 -0.80 -11.64 -3.20
N ILE A 217 -1.91 -12.19 -2.69
CA ILE A 217 -3.16 -12.31 -3.45
C ILE A 217 -3.69 -10.93 -3.84
N ALA A 218 -3.74 -9.99 -2.89
CA ALA A 218 -4.15 -8.62 -3.16
C ALA A 218 -3.25 -7.96 -4.20
N PHE A 219 -1.93 -8.14 -4.13
CA PHE A 219 -0.99 -7.62 -5.12
C PHE A 219 -1.24 -8.19 -6.51
N VAL A 220 -1.40 -9.51 -6.65
CA VAL A 220 -1.71 -10.14 -7.94
C VAL A 220 -3.04 -9.61 -8.50
N ALA A 221 -4.07 -9.47 -7.67
CA ALA A 221 -5.35 -8.91 -8.08
C ALA A 221 -5.22 -7.44 -8.54
N ILE A 222 -4.41 -6.63 -7.87
CA ILE A 222 -4.12 -5.24 -8.28
C ILE A 222 -3.43 -5.22 -9.65
N VAL A 223 -2.43 -6.09 -9.87
CA VAL A 223 -1.72 -6.17 -11.17
C VAL A 223 -2.66 -6.60 -12.29
N LEU A 224 -3.45 -7.66 -12.08
CA LEU A 224 -4.43 -8.14 -13.06
C LEU A 224 -5.48 -7.07 -13.38
N GLY A 225 -5.99 -6.38 -12.36
CA GLY A 225 -6.92 -5.27 -12.52
C GLY A 225 -6.33 -4.10 -13.31
N GLY A 226 -5.06 -3.76 -13.05
CA GLY A 226 -4.33 -2.73 -13.80
C GLY A 226 -4.15 -3.09 -15.28
N VAL A 227 -3.73 -4.33 -15.56
CA VAL A 227 -3.58 -4.83 -16.94
C VAL A 227 -4.92 -4.85 -17.68
N ALA A 228 -5.98 -5.34 -17.02
CA ALA A 228 -7.32 -5.33 -17.58
C ALA A 228 -7.80 -3.89 -17.86
N GLY A 229 -7.56 -2.96 -16.93
CA GLY A 229 -7.90 -1.55 -17.08
C GLY A 229 -7.23 -0.90 -18.30
N ILE A 230 -5.91 -1.06 -18.43
CA ILE A 230 -5.14 -0.55 -19.57
C ILE A 230 -5.68 -1.12 -20.88
N LYS A 231 -5.83 -2.45 -20.96
CA LYS A 231 -6.31 -3.12 -22.18
C LYS A 231 -7.73 -2.70 -22.57
N THR A 232 -8.59 -2.44 -21.58
CA THR A 232 -9.95 -1.97 -21.84
C THR A 232 -9.93 -0.55 -22.41
N ILE A 233 -9.06 0.32 -21.89
CA ILE A 233 -8.91 1.70 -22.39
C ILE A 233 -8.32 1.70 -23.81
N GLU A 234 -7.33 0.86 -24.09
CA GLU A 234 -6.75 0.69 -25.43
C GLU A 234 -7.80 0.25 -26.45
N ASN A 235 -8.70 -0.66 -26.08
CA ASN A 235 -9.77 -1.12 -26.98
C ASN A 235 -10.88 -0.08 -27.19
N MET A 236 -10.97 0.95 -26.35
CA MET A 236 -11.93 2.05 -26.49
C MET A 236 -11.36 3.25 -27.28
N ALA A 237 -10.06 3.26 -27.55
CA ALA A 237 -9.36 4.31 -28.31
C ALA A 237 -9.33 3.95 -29.80
#